data_AF-A0A8S9SJD6-F1
#
_entry.id   AF-A0A8S9SJD6-F1
#
_cell.length_a   1.000
_cell.length_b   1.000
_cell.length_c   1.000
_cell.angle_alpha   90.00
_cell.angle_beta   90.00
_cell.angle_gamma   90.00
#
_symmetry.space_group_name_H-M   'P 1'
#
loop_
_entity.id
_entity.type
_entity.pdbx_description
1 polymer ?
#
loop_
_entity_poly.entity_id
_entity_poly.type
_entity_poly.pdbx_seq_one_letter_code
_entity_poly.pdbx_strand_id
1 'polypeptide(L)' 'MALMFDLMADVNPEFVEMWWVERPNINPNRIPEEQAELERKTERRSLELRDDLDF' A
#
# COMPACT_ATOMS: atom_id res chain seq x y z
N MET A 1 -15.36 -11.99 -8.03
CA MET A 1 -13.93 -11.99 -7.61
C MET A 1 -13.73 -10.86 -6.64
N ALA A 2 -13.83 -11.15 -5.35
CA ALA A 2 -13.53 -10.21 -4.28
C ALA A 2 -12.97 -11.06 -3.13
N LEU A 3 -11.65 -11.08 -2.96
CA LEU A 3 -11.00 -12.18 -2.21
C LEU A 3 -9.90 -11.76 -1.23
N MET A 4 -9.47 -10.49 -1.21
CA MET A 4 -8.54 -10.02 -0.16
C MET A 4 -9.06 -8.77 0.53
N PHE A 5 -9.63 -7.83 -0.23
CA PHE A 5 -10.19 -6.61 0.37
C PHE A 5 -11.41 -6.93 1.25
N ASP A 6 -12.37 -7.71 0.74
CA ASP A 6 -13.57 -8.09 1.51
C ASP A 6 -13.22 -8.91 2.76
N LEU A 7 -12.16 -9.73 2.71
CA LEU A 7 -11.68 -10.48 3.87
C LEU A 7 -11.04 -9.56 4.92
N MET A 8 -10.23 -8.60 4.51
CA MET A 8 -9.63 -7.60 5.41
C MET A 8 -10.68 -6.64 5.96
N ALA A 9 -11.73 -6.38 5.19
CA ALA A 9 -12.84 -5.52 5.57
C ALA A 9 -13.66 -6.10 6.73
N ASP A 10 -13.83 -7.42 6.74
CA ASP A 10 -14.57 -8.14 7.79
C ASP A 10 -13.75 -8.22 9.10
N VAL A 11 -12.42 -8.30 8.98
CA VAL A 11 -11.50 -8.40 10.13
C VAL A 11 -11.15 -7.04 10.74
N ASN A 12 -11.10 -5.98 9.92
CA ASN A 12 -10.73 -4.65 10.37
C ASN A 12 -11.61 -3.55 9.71
N PRO A 13 -12.71 -3.17 10.38
CA PRO A 13 -13.60 -2.11 9.90
C PRO A 13 -12.92 -0.74 9.77
N GLU A 14 -11.97 -0.42 10.66
CA GLU A 14 -11.24 0.86 10.63
C GLU A 14 -10.35 0.96 9.38
N PHE A 15 -9.77 -0.17 8.94
CA PHE A 15 -9.03 -0.24 7.69
C PHE A 15 -9.93 0.06 6.48
N VAL A 16 -11.19 -0.36 6.51
CA VAL A 16 -12.16 -0.08 5.45
C VAL A 16 -12.48 1.41 5.38
N GLU A 17 -12.76 2.02 6.53
CA GLU A 17 -13.04 3.46 6.60
C GLU A 17 -11.87 4.28 6.10
N MET A 18 -10.65 3.97 6.57
CA MET A 18 -9.43 4.62 6.09
C MET A 18 -9.25 4.42 4.57
N TRP A 19 -9.47 3.21 4.07
CA TRP A 19 -9.34 2.90 2.64
C TRP A 19 -10.31 3.70 1.77
N TRP A 20 -11.55 3.92 2.22
CA TRP A 20 -12.51 4.75 1.49
C TRP A 20 -12.08 6.21 1.39
N VAL A 21 -11.35 6.73 2.38
CA VAL A 21 -10.80 8.09 2.37
C VAL A 21 -9.58 8.21 1.46
N GLU A 22 -8.72 7.19 1.43
CA GLU A 22 -7.47 7.19 0.65
C GLU A 22 -7.69 6.86 -0.83
N ARG A 23 -8.63 5.96 -1.14
CA ARG A 23 -8.86 5.44 -2.51
C ARG A 23 -9.03 6.53 -3.58
N PRO A 24 -9.78 7.63 -3.37
CA PRO A 24 -9.93 8.70 -4.36
C PRO A 24 -8.62 9.41 -4.71
N ASN A 25 -7.62 9.39 -3.82
CA ASN A 25 -6.32 10.04 -4.01
C ASN A 25 -5.30 9.14 -4.71
N ILE A 26 -5.61 7.85 -4.91
CA ILE A 26 -4.74 6.93 -5.64
C ILE A 26 -4.90 7.23 -7.13
N ASN A 27 -3.88 7.83 -7.75
CA ASN A 27 -3.86 8.07 -9.20
C ASN A 27 -3.80 6.72 -9.95
N PRO A 28 -4.88 6.31 -10.66
CA PRO A 28 -4.90 5.04 -11.38
C PRO A 28 -4.15 5.10 -12.72
N ASN A 29 -3.86 6.32 -13.22
CA ASN A 29 -3.20 6.55 -14.50
C ASN A 29 -1.76 7.07 -14.29
N ARG A 30 -1.11 6.61 -13.21
CA ARG A 30 0.27 6.98 -12.90
C ARG A 30 1.18 6.61 -14.07
N ILE A 31 2.06 7.53 -14.46
CA ILE A 31 2.97 7.26 -15.58
C ILE A 31 4.06 6.26 -15.16
N PRO A 32 4.66 5.50 -16.10
CA PRO A 32 5.66 4.48 -15.76
C PRO A 32 6.84 4.99 -14.95
N GLU A 33 7.28 6.24 -15.17
CA GLU A 33 8.39 6.86 -14.44
C GLU A 33 8.06 7.09 -12.96
N GLU A 34 6.87 7.63 -12.67
CA GLU A 34 6.37 7.82 -11.30
C GLU A 34 6.18 6.49 -10.57
N GLN A 35 5.74 5.45 -11.31
CA GLN A 35 5.60 4.11 -10.76
C GLN A 35 6.97 3.50 -10.40
N ALA A 36 7.97 3.62 -11.29
CA ALA A 36 9.32 3.14 -11.04
C ALA A 36 10.01 3.87 -9.88
N GLU A 37 9.75 5.17 -9.71
CA GLU A 37 10.26 5.92 -8.56
C GLU A 37 9.65 5.42 -7.23
N LEU A 38 8.35 5.17 -7.20
CA LEU A 38 7.68 4.66 -6.01
C LEU A 38 8.09 3.24 -5.65
N GLU A 39 8.32 2.38 -6.64
CA GLU A 39 8.85 1.04 -6.42
C GLU A 39 10.25 1.11 -5.81
N ARG A 40 11.14 1.96 -6.35
CA ARG A 40 12.48 2.19 -5.77
C ARG A 40 12.41 2.74 -4.35
N LYS A 41 11.50 3.68 -4.08
CA LYS A 41 11.30 4.24 -2.74
C LYS A 41 10.79 3.19 -1.76
N THR A 42 9.90 2.32 -2.22
CA THR A 42 9.34 1.22 -1.43
C THR A 42 10.40 0.16 -1.14
N GLU A 43 11.22 -0.20 -2.12
CA GLU A 43 12.33 -1.14 -1.95
C GLU A 43 13.35 -0.61 -0.94
N ARG A 44 13.74 0.67 -1.06
CA ARG A 44 14.64 1.31 -0.07
C ARG A 44 14.04 1.27 1.34
N ARG A 45 12.78 1.68 1.51
CA ARG A 45 12.11 1.65 2.81
C ARG A 45 11.98 0.23 3.36
N SER A 46 11.76 -0.76 2.50
CA SER A 46 11.70 -2.16 2.90
C SER A 46 13.04 -2.72 3.33
N LEU A 47 14.15 -2.24 2.76
CA LEU A 47 15.50 -2.58 3.21
C LEU A 47 15.80 -1.94 4.57
N GLU A 48 15.49 -0.65 4.74
CA GLU A 48 15.64 0.06 6.03
C GLU A 48 14.87 -0.64 7.15
N LEU A 49 13.61 -1.02 6.91
CA LEU A 49 12.81 -1.74 7.89
C LEU A 49 13.29 -3.18 8.15
N ARG A 50 13.97 -3.81 7.20
CA ARG A 50 14.58 -5.14 7.41
C ARG A 50 15.82 -5.04 8.28
N ASP A 51 16.66 -4.04 8.01
CA ASP A 51 17.86 -3.77 8.82
C ASP A 51 17.47 -3.39 10.26
N ASP A 52 16.35 -2.68 10.47
CA ASP A 52 15.80 -2.38 11.79
C ASP A 52 15.26 -3.62 12.55
N LEU A 53 14.93 -4.71 11.85
CA LEU A 53 14.40 -5.95 12.42
C LEU A 53 15.47 -6.98 12.79
N ASP A 54 16.69 -6.84 12.27
CA ASP A 54 17.84 -7.75 12.53
C ASP A 54 18.61 -7.39 13.83
N PHE A 55 17.90 -6.97 14.89
CA PHE A 55 18.45 -6.65 16.23
C PHE A 55 18.28 -7.77 17.26
#